data_AF-A0A1H3FID3-F1
#
_entry.id   AF-A0A1H3FID3-F1
#
_cell.length_a   1.000
_cell.length_b   1.000
_cell.length_c   1.000
_cell.angle_alpha   90.00
_cell.angle_beta   90.00
_cell.angle_gamma   90.00
#
_symmetry.space_group_name_H-M   'P 1'
#
loop_
_entity.id
_entity.type
_entity.pdbx_description
1 polymer ?
#
loop_
_entity_poly.entity_id
_entity_poly.type
_entity_poly.pdbx_seq_one_letter_code
_entity_poly.pdbx_strand_id
1 'polypeptide(L)' 'MTLRAHILGAAAGGGLPQWNCGCENCRLAREGRIPQQTQSSLAVTANEADWAILNASPWKPG' A
#
# COMPACT_ATOMS: atom_id res chain seq x y z
N MET A 1 20.10 -1.53 18.80
CA MET A 1 19.78 -1.32 17.37
C MET A 1 18.35 -1.77 17.18
N THR A 2 17.46 -0.87 16.77
CA THR A 2 16.01 -1.16 16.68
C THR A 2 15.63 -1.25 15.22
N LEU A 3 15.03 -2.36 14.82
CA LEU A 3 14.45 -2.50 13.49
C LEU A 3 13.11 -1.77 13.44
N ARG A 4 12.93 -0.89 12.45
CA ARG A 4 11.65 -0.24 12.15
C ARG A 4 11.19 -0.58 10.74
N ALA A 5 9.88 -0.64 10.58
CA ALA A 5 9.21 -0.81 9.30
C ALA A 5 8.09 0.21 9.15
N HIS A 6 8.00 0.84 7.98
CA HIS A 6 6.88 1.66 7.56
C HIS A 6 6.11 0.94 6.46
N ILE A 7 4.78 0.88 6.63
CA ILE A 7 3.88 0.30 5.65
C ILE A 7 3.61 1.36 4.58
N LEU A 8 4.12 1.13 3.37
CA LEU A 8 3.89 1.98 2.20
C LEU A 8 2.63 1.55 1.43
N GLY A 9 2.30 0.26 1.50
CA GLY A 9 1.07 -0.31 0.97
C GLY A 9 0.82 -1.70 1.55
N ALA A 10 -0.45 -2.09 1.61
CA ALA A 10 -0.89 -3.31 2.30
C ALA A 10 -1.85 -4.18 1.47
N ALA A 11 -2.36 -3.67 0.35
CA ALA A 11 -3.22 -4.46 -0.52
C ALA A 11 -2.42 -5.45 -1.37
N ALA A 12 -3.09 -6.50 -1.85
CA ALA A 12 -2.52 -7.39 -2.85
C ALA A 12 -2.35 -6.68 -4.22
N GLY A 13 -1.97 -7.44 -5.25
CA GLY A 13 -1.84 -6.93 -6.61
C GLY A 13 -3.13 -6.22 -7.07
N GLY A 14 -2.97 -5.05 -7.68
CA GLY A 14 -4.08 -4.22 -8.16
C GLY A 14 -4.62 -3.19 -7.16
N GLY A 15 -4.33 -3.31 -5.86
CA GLY A 15 -4.76 -2.35 -4.83
C GLY A 15 -6.24 -2.44 -4.46
N LEU A 16 -6.71 -1.46 -3.68
CA LEU A 16 -8.11 -1.28 -3.31
C LEU A 16 -8.49 0.21 -3.46
N PRO A 17 -9.36 0.59 -4.40
CA PRO A 17 -10.02 -0.25 -5.38
C PRO A 17 -9.07 -0.70 -6.50
N GLN A 18 -9.19 -1.96 -6.92
CA GLN A 18 -8.57 -2.40 -8.18
C GLN A 18 -9.35 -1.82 -9.36
N TRP A 19 -8.62 -1.28 -10.35
CA TRP A 19 -9.19 -0.49 -11.45
C TRP A 19 -10.36 -1.16 -12.18
N ASN A 20 -10.28 -2.46 -12.43
CA ASN A 20 -11.28 -3.25 -13.15
C ASN A 20 -12.17 -4.13 -12.25
N CYS A 21 -12.14 -3.97 -10.93
CA CYS A 21 -12.91 -4.80 -10.02
C CYS A 21 -14.18 -4.11 -9.51
N GLY A 22 -15.33 -4.78 -9.68
CA GLY A 22 -16.66 -4.29 -9.25
C GLY A 22 -17.17 -4.89 -7.93
N CYS A 23 -16.33 -5.58 -7.17
CA CYS A 23 -16.77 -6.18 -5.90
C CYS A 23 -17.17 -5.11 -4.86
N GLU A 24 -17.90 -5.54 -3.83
CA GLU A 24 -18.42 -4.63 -2.80
C GLU A 24 -17.33 -3.75 -2.16
N ASN A 25 -16.19 -4.33 -1.78
CA ASN A 25 -15.09 -3.57 -1.19
C ASN A 25 -14.54 -2.51 -2.15
N CYS A 26 -14.39 -2.83 -3.45
CA CYS A 26 -13.92 -1.85 -4.42
C CYS A 26 -14.97 -0.76 -4.67
N ARG A 27 -16.28 -1.07 -4.60
CA ARG A 27 -17.35 -0.07 -4.68
C ARG A 27 -17.32 0.85 -3.46
N LEU A 28 -17.25 0.29 -2.25
CA LEU A 28 -17.13 1.05 -0.99
C LEU A 28 -15.89 1.94 -0.97
N ALA A 29 -14.74 1.46 -1.47
CA ALA A 29 -13.51 2.25 -1.53
C ALA A 29 -13.58 3.39 -2.56
N ARG A 30 -14.30 3.19 -3.68
CA ARG A 30 -14.59 4.26 -4.64
C ARG A 30 -15.56 5.30 -4.08
N GLU A 31 -16.53 4.86 -3.27
CA GLU A 31 -17.47 5.73 -2.55
C GLU A 31 -16.82 6.42 -1.33
N GLY A 32 -15.56 6.14 -1.01
CA GLY A 32 -14.86 6.69 0.15
C GLY A 32 -15.36 6.16 1.50
N ARG A 33 -16.16 5.09 1.50
CA ARG A 33 -16.73 4.47 2.70
C ARG A 33 -15.72 3.59 3.46
N ILE A 34 -14.72 3.10 2.75
CA ILE A 34 -13.53 2.46 3.33
C ILE A 34 -12.26 3.08 2.73
N PRO A 35 -11.13 3.07 3.45
CA PRO A 35 -9.89 3.64 2.93
C PRO A 35 -9.40 2.92 1.67
N GLN A 36 -8.81 3.69 0.77
CA GLN A 36 -8.08 3.14 -0.37
C GLN A 36 -6.73 2.57 0.12
N GLN A 37 -6.22 1.56 -0.57
CA GLN A 37 -4.93 0.95 -0.29
C GLN A 37 -4.13 0.70 -1.57
N THR A 38 -2.85 1.04 -1.50
CA THR A 38 -1.83 0.74 -2.50
C THR A 38 -1.31 -0.70 -2.34
N GLN A 39 -0.66 -1.21 -3.38
CA GLN A 39 -0.07 -2.55 -3.40
C GLN A 39 1.02 -2.73 -2.34
N SER A 40 1.22 -3.97 -1.89
CA SER A 40 2.13 -4.33 -0.80
C SER A 40 3.55 -3.81 -1.00
N SER A 41 4.01 -2.99 -0.07
CA SER A 41 5.37 -2.43 -0.02
C SER A 41 5.72 -1.96 1.40
N LEU A 42 6.99 -2.13 1.80
CA LEU A 42 7.53 -1.69 3.09
C LEU A 42 8.81 -0.88 2.88
N ALA A 43 9.02 0.13 3.71
CA ALA A 43 10.35 0.70 3.95
C ALA A 43 10.86 0.20 5.30
N VAL A 44 12.07 -0.36 5.35
CA VAL A 44 12.69 -0.88 6.59
C VAL A 44 14.03 -0.20 6.86
N THR A 45 14.32 0.02 8.15
CA THR A 45 15.58 0.62 8.60
C THR A 45 16.03 -0.01 9.91
N ALA A 46 17.34 0.01 10.15
CA ALA A 46 17.95 -0.32 11.44
C ALA A 46 18.59 0.90 12.13
N ASN A 47 18.60 2.07 11.47
CA ASN A 47 19.29 3.28 11.93
C ASN A 47 18.49 4.59 11.72
N GLU A 48 17.25 4.52 11.24
CA GLU A 48 16.35 5.66 10.96
C GLU A 48 16.80 6.63 9.84
N ALA A 49 18.05 6.53 9.38
CA ALA A 49 18.61 7.34 8.30
C ALA A 49 18.54 6.64 6.93
N ASP A 50 18.93 5.37 6.89
CA ASP A 50 19.01 4.58 5.65
C ASP A 50 17.83 3.61 5.57
N TRP A 51 17.14 3.62 4.43
CA TRP A 51 15.92 2.84 4.23
C TRP A 51 16.06 1.89 3.05
N ALA A 52 15.77 0.61 3.28
CA ALA A 52 15.60 -0.38 2.23
C ALA A 52 14.11 -0.51 1.87
N ILE A 53 13.81 -0.49 0.58
CA ILE A 53 12.44 -0.70 0.07
C ILE A 53 12.26 -2.18 -0.26
N LEU A 54 11.25 -2.79 0.35
CA LEU A 54 10.80 -4.14 0.03
C LEU A 54 9.58 -4.02 -0.89
N ASN A 55 9.71 -4.56 -2.10
CA ASN A 55 8.75 -4.45 -3.21
C ASN A 55 8.54 -2.99 -3.68
N ALA A 56 9.15 -2.63 -4.81
CA ALA A 56 8.89 -1.37 -5.50
C ALA A 56 7.59 -1.46 -6.31
N SER A 57 6.46 -1.59 -5.61
CA SER A 57 5.16 -1.81 -6.23
C SER A 57 4.68 -0.60 -7.03
N PRO A 58 3.91 -0.78 -8.12
CA PRO A 58 3.36 0.33 -8.89
C PRO A 58 2.51 1.26 -8.02
N TRP A 59 2.85 2.54 -8.06
CA TRP A 59 2.10 3.60 -7.39
C TRP A 59 1.45 4.50 -8.43
N LYS A 60 0.15 4.77 -8.27
CA LYS A 60 -0.54 5.82 -9.01
C LYS A 60 -0.92 6.91 -8.01
N PRO A 61 -0.59 8.19 -8.26
CA PRO A 61 -1.14 9.29 -7.48
C PRO A 61 -2.67 9.28 -7.58
N GLY A 62 -3.33 9.49 -6.45
CA GLY A 62 -4.78 9.73 -6.37
C GLY A 62 -5.13 11.12 -6.89
#